data_AF-A0A353A012-F1
#
_entry.id   AF-A0A353A012-F1
#
_cell.length_a   1.000
_cell.length_b   1.000
_cell.length_c   1.000
_cell.angle_alpha   90.00
_cell.angle_beta   90.00
_cell.angle_gamma   90.00
#
_symmetry.space_group_name_H-M   'P 1'
#
loop_
_entity.id
_entity.type
_entity.pdbx_description
1 polymer ?
#
loop_
_entity_poly.entity_id
_entity_poly.type
_entity_poly.pdbx_seq_one_letter_code
_entity_poly.pdbx_strand_id
1 'polypeptide(L)'
;ILFPPRLNMEQCSSQWAAEYKARQVERLLPRGRASMADLTGGLGVDFSFLAPLFRTATYVERDPGLCEAALHNLPLLGAAHARVECAAAEDFLKATGCHDLIYLDPSRRDGSGRKVVALRDCSPDVQALAGTLRARARLVMVKLSPMLDISHTLAALPDVREVHVVSVEGECRELLLALAPGEAPPVYRCANLGRTPQYFSTSGRHARPRVAPRPARFLYEPNASILKAGVQDALCARFGVEKLHPFSHLFTSEVLCGDFPGRRFRVEGVSACGKRELKTFLRDVRQANLAVRNFPSTVAALRKQWRLAEGGDIYLFATTLADGSHALVRCSRV
;
A
#
# COMPACT_ATOMS: atom_id res chain seq x y z
N ILE A 1 -15.20 -18.39 -17.62
CA ILE A 1 -14.00 -18.15 -16.78
C ILE A 1 -13.75 -19.42 -15.98
N LEU A 2 -12.57 -20.02 -16.15
CA LEU A 2 -12.08 -21.13 -15.35
C LEU A 2 -11.34 -20.57 -14.13
N PHE A 3 -11.77 -20.97 -12.94
CA PHE A 3 -11.14 -20.55 -11.71
C PHE A 3 -10.05 -21.57 -11.30
N PRO A 4 -8.80 -21.12 -11.10
CA PRO A 4 -7.71 -21.98 -10.62
C PRO A 4 -7.92 -22.32 -9.14
N PRO A 5 -7.03 -23.15 -8.54
CA PRO A 5 -7.12 -23.50 -7.12
C PRO A 5 -7.29 -22.28 -6.21
N ARG A 6 -8.01 -22.47 -5.10
CA ARG A 6 -8.41 -21.43 -4.15
C ARG A 6 -7.26 -20.49 -3.73
N LEU A 7 -6.06 -21.02 -3.60
CA LEU A 7 -4.88 -20.25 -3.21
C LEU A 7 -4.57 -19.10 -4.17
N ASN A 8 -4.73 -19.31 -5.48
CA ASN A 8 -4.49 -18.31 -6.51
C ASN A 8 -5.58 -17.24 -6.50
N MET A 9 -6.83 -17.62 -6.21
CA MET A 9 -7.93 -16.67 -6.06
C MET A 9 -7.77 -15.77 -4.83
N GLU A 10 -7.29 -16.30 -3.71
CA GLU A 10 -7.04 -15.50 -2.49
C GLU A 10 -5.86 -14.53 -2.63
N GLN A 11 -5.00 -14.73 -3.63
CA GLN A 11 -3.79 -13.93 -3.87
C GLN A 11 -3.90 -12.97 -5.04
N CYS A 12 -4.99 -13.03 -5.83
CA CYS A 12 -5.14 -12.16 -6.98
C CYS A 12 -5.37 -10.70 -6.56
N SER A 13 -4.96 -9.78 -7.42
CA SER A 13 -5.23 -8.35 -7.24
C SER A 13 -6.74 -8.07 -7.29
N SER A 14 -7.17 -7.07 -6.53
CA SER A 14 -8.50 -6.46 -6.72
C SER A 14 -8.54 -5.68 -8.04
N GLN A 15 -9.74 -5.49 -8.60
CA GLN A 15 -9.93 -4.65 -9.80
C GLN A 15 -9.33 -3.25 -9.64
N TRP A 16 -9.60 -2.55 -8.53
CA TRP A 16 -9.04 -1.22 -8.29
C TRP A 16 -7.51 -1.19 -8.33
N ALA A 17 -6.86 -2.22 -7.76
CA ALA A 17 -5.42 -2.33 -7.77
C ALA A 17 -4.87 -2.60 -9.18
N ALA A 18 -5.55 -3.45 -9.98
CA ALA A 18 -5.16 -3.72 -11.36
C ALA A 18 -5.32 -2.48 -12.27
N GLU A 19 -6.44 -1.76 -12.15
CA GLU A 19 -6.67 -0.48 -12.84
C GLU A 19 -5.64 0.57 -12.46
N TYR A 20 -5.25 0.64 -11.18
CA TYR A 20 -4.20 1.55 -10.73
C TYR A 20 -2.87 1.26 -11.42
N LYS A 21 -2.46 -0.02 -11.50
CA LYS A 21 -1.24 -0.44 -12.21
C LYS A 21 -1.27 -0.03 -13.67
N ALA A 22 -2.38 -0.28 -14.38
CA ALA A 22 -2.57 0.14 -15.76
C ALA A 22 -2.35 1.66 -15.93
N ARG A 23 -2.98 2.48 -15.09
CA ARG A 23 -2.79 3.95 -15.11
C ARG A 23 -1.34 4.37 -14.82
N GLN A 24 -0.64 3.66 -13.93
CA GLN A 24 0.77 3.95 -13.67
C GLN A 24 1.65 3.59 -14.88
N VAL A 25 1.37 2.48 -15.56
CA VAL A 25 2.07 2.09 -16.79
C VAL A 25 1.83 3.12 -17.89
N GLU A 26 0.60 3.57 -18.11
CA GLU A 26 0.31 4.64 -19.08
C GLU A 26 1.09 5.93 -18.78
N ARG A 27 1.19 6.31 -17.51
CA ARG A 27 1.94 7.50 -17.09
C ARG A 27 3.46 7.34 -17.25
N LEU A 28 4.00 6.18 -16.88
CA LEU A 28 5.45 5.92 -16.89
C LEU A 28 5.98 5.56 -18.29
N LEU A 29 5.13 4.98 -19.14
CA LEU A 29 5.40 4.65 -20.54
C LEU A 29 4.34 5.30 -21.45
N PRO A 30 4.35 6.64 -21.63
CA PRO A 30 3.30 7.35 -22.38
C PRO A 30 3.28 7.03 -23.88
N ARG A 31 4.41 6.56 -24.45
CA ARG A 31 4.56 6.21 -25.87
C ARG A 31 5.39 4.94 -26.06
N GLY A 32 5.19 4.29 -27.20
CA GLY A 32 5.93 3.09 -27.60
C GLY A 32 5.61 1.91 -26.68
N ARG A 33 4.34 1.51 -26.59
CA ARG A 33 3.90 0.30 -25.88
C ARG A 33 3.73 -0.83 -26.89
N ALA A 34 4.84 -1.28 -27.46
CA ALA A 34 4.86 -2.35 -28.45
C ALA A 34 4.76 -3.72 -27.77
N SER A 35 5.52 -3.97 -26.71
CA SER A 35 5.57 -5.28 -26.06
C SER A 35 5.61 -5.25 -24.53
N MET A 36 4.94 -6.21 -23.90
CA MET A 36 5.09 -6.48 -22.47
C MET A 36 5.26 -7.98 -22.18
N ALA A 37 5.84 -8.30 -21.02
CA ALA A 37 5.84 -9.64 -20.45
C ALA A 37 5.46 -9.60 -18.96
N ASP A 38 4.55 -10.48 -18.53
CA ASP A 38 4.29 -10.77 -17.11
C ASP A 38 4.98 -12.10 -16.80
N LEU A 39 6.00 -12.05 -15.94
CA LEU A 39 6.87 -13.18 -15.67
C LEU A 39 6.35 -14.13 -14.58
N THR A 40 5.15 -13.85 -14.06
CA THR A 40 4.62 -14.50 -12.86
C THR A 40 3.16 -14.93 -12.99
N GLY A 41 2.43 -14.41 -13.96
CA GLY A 41 1.14 -14.92 -14.39
C GLY A 41 0.08 -15.03 -13.28
N GLY A 42 -0.10 -16.23 -12.72
CA GLY A 42 -1.09 -16.53 -11.70
C GLY A 42 -2.53 -16.68 -12.23
N LEU A 43 -3.46 -15.88 -11.71
CA LEU A 43 -4.83 -15.82 -12.24
C LEU A 43 -4.91 -14.92 -13.49
N GLY A 44 -3.90 -14.08 -13.74
CA GLY A 44 -3.90 -13.14 -14.86
C GLY A 44 -4.77 -11.90 -14.66
N VAL A 45 -5.15 -11.56 -13.42
CA VAL A 45 -5.91 -10.31 -13.14
C VAL A 45 -5.08 -9.08 -13.47
N ASP A 46 -3.84 -8.97 -12.97
CA ASP A 46 -3.00 -7.81 -13.32
C ASP A 46 -2.69 -7.80 -14.83
N PHE A 47 -2.39 -8.97 -15.40
CA PHE A 47 -2.15 -9.12 -16.83
C PHE A 47 -3.34 -8.67 -17.70
N SER A 48 -4.58 -9.00 -17.36
CA SER A 48 -5.75 -8.65 -18.18
C SER A 48 -6.01 -7.15 -18.26
N PHE A 49 -5.56 -6.37 -17.26
CA PHE A 49 -5.63 -4.90 -17.29
C PHE A 49 -4.41 -4.27 -17.95
N LEU A 50 -3.25 -4.92 -17.91
CA LEU A 50 -2.00 -4.42 -18.51
C LEU A 50 -1.90 -4.75 -20.00
N ALA A 51 -2.22 -5.97 -20.41
CA ALA A 51 -2.05 -6.48 -21.77
C ALA A 51 -2.75 -5.64 -22.85
N PRO A 52 -3.97 -5.09 -22.64
CA PRO A 52 -4.62 -4.22 -23.62
C PRO A 52 -3.86 -2.91 -23.93
N LEU A 53 -2.94 -2.49 -23.05
CA LEU A 53 -2.12 -1.30 -23.27
C LEU A 53 -1.00 -1.50 -24.30
N PHE A 54 -0.72 -2.76 -24.70
CA PHE A 54 0.41 -3.15 -25.55
C PHE A 54 -0.06 -3.89 -26.81
N ARG A 55 0.69 -3.72 -27.91
CA ARG A 55 0.43 -4.44 -29.17
C ARG A 55 0.66 -5.95 -29.05
N THR A 56 1.67 -6.37 -28.30
CA THR A 56 1.95 -7.77 -27.99
C THR A 56 2.16 -7.93 -26.49
N ALA A 57 1.55 -8.94 -25.89
CA ALA A 57 1.68 -9.23 -24.47
C ALA A 57 1.91 -10.72 -24.26
N THR A 58 2.94 -11.06 -23.47
CA THR A 58 3.26 -12.44 -23.13
C THR A 58 2.98 -12.68 -21.65
N TYR A 59 2.09 -13.61 -21.36
CA TYR A 59 1.84 -14.17 -20.05
C TYR A 59 2.79 -15.36 -19.86
N VAL A 60 3.65 -15.33 -18.85
CA VAL A 60 4.61 -16.38 -18.54
C VAL A 60 4.26 -16.99 -17.19
N GLU A 61 4.12 -18.31 -17.15
CA GLU A 61 3.72 -19.05 -15.97
C GLU A 61 4.40 -20.41 -15.97
N ARG A 62 4.79 -20.90 -14.80
CA ARG A 62 5.51 -22.17 -14.67
C ARG A 62 4.58 -23.36 -14.44
N ASP A 63 3.39 -23.12 -13.91
CA ASP A 63 2.38 -24.15 -13.67
C ASP A 63 1.55 -24.39 -14.94
N PRO A 64 1.61 -25.60 -15.55
CA PRO A 64 0.89 -25.89 -16.78
C PRO A 64 -0.64 -25.76 -16.66
N GLY A 65 -1.21 -26.02 -15.47
CA GLY A 65 -2.65 -25.89 -15.23
C GLY A 65 -3.09 -24.43 -15.19
N LEU A 66 -2.27 -23.54 -14.63
CA LEU A 66 -2.49 -22.09 -14.72
C LEU A 66 -2.35 -21.57 -16.15
N CYS A 67 -1.39 -22.10 -16.93
CA CYS A 67 -1.29 -21.79 -18.36
C CYS A 67 -2.55 -22.21 -19.13
N GLU A 68 -3.09 -23.40 -18.88
CA GLU A 68 -4.33 -23.89 -19.50
C GLU A 68 -5.53 -22.98 -19.15
N ALA A 69 -5.66 -22.62 -17.87
CA ALA A 69 -6.68 -21.68 -17.43
C ALA A 69 -6.53 -20.31 -18.08
N ALA A 70 -5.29 -19.80 -18.20
CA ALA A 70 -5.00 -18.52 -18.85
C ALA A 70 -5.34 -18.53 -20.35
N LEU A 71 -4.99 -19.60 -21.07
CA LEU A 71 -5.34 -19.78 -22.50
C LEU A 71 -6.85 -19.68 -22.73
N HIS A 72 -7.66 -20.25 -21.83
CA HIS A 72 -9.13 -20.12 -21.89
C HIS A 72 -9.62 -18.72 -21.47
N ASN A 73 -9.08 -18.16 -20.38
CA ASN A 73 -9.62 -16.96 -19.75
C ASN A 73 -9.23 -15.66 -20.47
N LEU A 74 -7.99 -15.51 -20.91
CA LEU A 74 -7.46 -14.24 -21.42
C LEU A 74 -8.25 -13.67 -22.62
N PRO A 75 -8.67 -14.48 -23.62
CA PRO A 75 -9.51 -13.98 -24.70
C PRO A 75 -10.86 -13.44 -24.21
N LEU A 76 -11.47 -14.09 -23.21
CA LEU A 76 -12.74 -13.67 -22.61
C LEU A 76 -12.60 -12.39 -21.77
N LEU A 77 -11.38 -12.07 -21.33
CA LEU A 77 -11.04 -10.88 -20.54
C LEU A 77 -10.49 -9.73 -21.40
N GLY A 78 -10.65 -9.78 -22.72
CA GLY A 78 -10.21 -8.71 -23.62
C GLY A 78 -8.73 -8.74 -24.00
N ALA A 79 -8.02 -9.84 -23.71
CA ALA A 79 -6.61 -10.03 -24.03
C ALA A 79 -6.40 -11.16 -25.06
N ALA A 80 -7.24 -11.22 -26.10
CA ALA A 80 -7.19 -12.27 -27.13
C ALA A 80 -5.89 -12.30 -27.96
N HIS A 81 -5.14 -11.18 -27.99
CA HIS A 81 -3.83 -11.08 -28.62
C HIS A 81 -2.67 -11.57 -27.74
N ALA A 82 -2.96 -11.96 -26.50
CA ALA A 82 -1.95 -12.43 -25.56
C ALA A 82 -1.38 -13.79 -25.98
N ARG A 83 -0.09 -13.98 -25.72
CA ARG A 83 0.60 -15.26 -25.82
C ARG A 83 0.78 -15.84 -24.42
N VAL A 84 0.58 -17.14 -24.27
CA VAL A 84 0.83 -17.85 -23.02
C VAL A 84 2.06 -18.73 -23.22
N GLU A 85 3.06 -18.56 -22.36
CA GLU A 85 4.30 -19.32 -22.35
C GLU A 85 4.41 -20.08 -21.04
N CYS A 86 4.45 -21.41 -21.12
CA CYS A 86 4.65 -22.27 -19.95
C CYS A 86 6.15 -22.38 -19.66
N ALA A 87 6.69 -21.44 -18.89
CA ALA A 87 8.13 -21.34 -18.62
C ALA A 87 8.41 -20.69 -17.26
N ALA A 88 9.60 -20.94 -16.73
CA ALA A 88 10.14 -20.15 -15.62
C ALA A 88 10.55 -18.75 -16.12
N ALA A 89 10.43 -17.74 -15.25
CA ALA A 89 10.78 -16.35 -15.55
C ALA A 89 12.22 -16.21 -16.07
N GLU A 90 13.15 -16.93 -15.44
CA GLU A 90 14.58 -16.92 -15.74
C GLU A 90 14.87 -17.44 -17.14
N ASP A 91 14.19 -18.51 -17.55
CA ASP A 91 14.40 -19.14 -18.85
C ASP A 91 13.75 -18.33 -19.97
N PHE A 92 12.57 -17.76 -19.71
CA PHE A 92 11.94 -16.81 -20.62
C PHE A 92 12.83 -15.58 -20.88
N LEU A 93 13.43 -15.01 -19.84
CA LEU A 93 14.33 -13.85 -19.97
C LEU A 93 15.60 -14.16 -20.78
N LYS A 94 16.12 -15.39 -20.70
CA LYS A 94 17.27 -15.82 -21.51
C LYS A 94 16.91 -15.98 -22.99
N ALA A 95 15.71 -16.49 -23.27
CA ALA A 95 15.28 -16.89 -24.61
C ALA A 95 14.67 -15.74 -25.44
N THR A 96 14.18 -14.68 -24.82
CA THR A 96 13.48 -13.58 -25.51
C THR A 96 14.34 -12.34 -25.68
N GLY A 97 13.77 -11.26 -26.25
CA GLY A 97 14.44 -9.98 -26.48
C GLY A 97 14.21 -8.96 -25.36
N CYS A 98 14.11 -7.69 -25.73
CA CYS A 98 13.71 -6.61 -24.82
C CYS A 98 12.20 -6.34 -24.92
N HIS A 99 11.61 -5.88 -23.81
CA HIS A 99 10.21 -5.49 -23.70
C HIS A 99 10.08 -4.02 -23.28
N ASP A 100 8.95 -3.39 -23.59
CA ASP A 100 8.68 -2.05 -23.05
C ASP A 100 8.34 -2.14 -21.55
N LEU A 101 7.53 -3.12 -21.17
CA LEU A 101 7.20 -3.44 -19.78
C LEU A 101 7.57 -4.88 -19.44
N ILE A 102 8.23 -5.07 -18.30
CA ILE A 102 8.25 -6.35 -17.61
C ILE A 102 7.53 -6.20 -16.28
N TYR A 103 6.54 -7.05 -16.02
CA TYR A 103 5.79 -7.12 -14.77
C TYR A 103 6.14 -8.39 -13.99
N LEU A 104 6.24 -8.27 -12.66
CA LEU A 104 6.43 -9.40 -11.76
C LEU A 104 5.58 -9.24 -10.49
N ASP A 105 4.94 -10.32 -10.07
CA ASP A 105 4.30 -10.55 -8.78
C ASP A 105 4.89 -11.83 -8.16
N PRO A 106 6.14 -11.78 -7.65
CA PRO A 106 6.82 -12.97 -7.18
C PRO A 106 6.11 -13.55 -5.95
N SER A 107 6.01 -14.88 -5.93
CA SER A 107 5.49 -15.62 -4.80
C SER A 107 6.36 -15.37 -3.57
N ARG A 108 5.68 -15.17 -2.44
CA ARG A 108 6.27 -14.90 -1.13
C ARG A 108 6.23 -16.12 -0.22
N ARG A 109 6.28 -17.31 -0.81
CA ARG A 109 6.28 -18.57 -0.07
C ARG A 109 7.56 -19.34 -0.38
N ASP A 110 8.21 -19.82 0.68
CA ASP A 110 9.29 -20.79 0.51
C ASP A 110 8.74 -22.13 -0.02
N GLY A 111 9.63 -23.07 -0.35
CA GLY A 111 9.25 -24.40 -0.84
C GLY A 111 8.38 -25.22 0.13
N SER A 112 8.22 -24.76 1.38
CA SER A 112 7.34 -25.35 2.41
C SER A 112 6.03 -24.59 2.62
N GLY A 113 5.78 -23.53 1.82
CA GLY A 113 4.56 -22.72 1.87
C GLY A 113 4.57 -21.61 2.93
N ARG A 114 5.67 -21.36 3.66
CA ARG A 114 5.73 -20.34 4.72
C ARG A 114 5.94 -18.96 4.12
N LYS A 115 5.32 -17.94 4.74
CA LYS A 115 5.46 -16.54 4.32
C LYS A 115 6.89 -16.06 4.53
N VAL A 116 7.50 -15.52 3.48
CA VAL A 116 8.82 -14.88 3.55
C VAL A 116 8.71 -13.37 3.75
N VAL A 117 9.76 -12.77 4.30
CA VAL A 117 9.82 -11.34 4.66
C VAL A 117 10.97 -10.58 3.99
N ALA A 118 11.91 -11.28 3.37
CA ALA A 118 12.97 -10.68 2.57
C ALA A 118 12.71 -10.84 1.07
N LEU A 119 13.19 -9.88 0.28
CA LEU A 119 13.01 -9.87 -1.16
C LEU A 119 13.67 -11.08 -1.85
N ARG A 120 14.90 -11.43 -1.44
CA ARG A 120 15.66 -12.58 -1.98
C ARG A 120 14.96 -13.93 -1.80
N ASP A 121 14.04 -14.02 -0.84
CA ASP A 121 13.31 -15.25 -0.54
C ASP A 121 12.03 -15.37 -1.39
N CYS A 122 11.74 -14.37 -2.23
CA CYS A 122 10.62 -14.40 -3.17
C CYS A 122 10.98 -15.24 -4.41
N SER A 123 9.97 -15.80 -5.08
CA SER A 123 10.14 -16.62 -6.28
C SER A 123 9.34 -16.03 -7.46
N PRO A 124 9.99 -15.62 -8.55
CA PRO A 124 11.44 -15.66 -8.80
C PRO A 124 12.23 -14.70 -7.89
N ASP A 125 13.53 -14.95 -7.72
CA ASP A 125 14.42 -14.07 -6.96
C ASP A 125 14.64 -12.77 -7.74
N VAL A 126 13.84 -11.76 -7.41
CA VAL A 126 13.88 -10.44 -8.07
C VAL A 126 15.23 -9.76 -7.87
N GLN A 127 15.89 -9.99 -6.73
CA GLN A 127 17.19 -9.39 -6.46
C GLN A 127 18.26 -9.99 -7.39
N ALA A 128 18.27 -11.30 -7.57
CA ALA A 128 19.18 -11.96 -8.51
C ALA A 128 18.89 -11.56 -9.97
N LEU A 129 17.62 -11.32 -10.31
CA LEU A 129 17.21 -10.95 -11.67
C LEU A 129 17.31 -9.45 -11.99
N ALA A 130 17.58 -8.59 -11.01
CA ALA A 130 17.51 -7.13 -11.17
C ALA A 130 18.32 -6.60 -12.37
N GLY A 131 19.55 -7.08 -12.55
CA GLY A 131 20.41 -6.68 -13.67
C GLY A 131 19.83 -7.06 -15.04
N THR A 132 19.32 -8.29 -15.17
CA THR A 132 18.69 -8.79 -16.40
C THR A 132 17.39 -8.05 -16.68
N LEU A 133 16.54 -7.88 -15.67
CA LEU A 133 15.28 -7.15 -15.79
C LEU A 133 15.51 -5.71 -16.30
N ARG A 134 16.52 -5.02 -15.75
CA ARG A 134 16.92 -3.69 -16.19
C ARG A 134 17.42 -3.68 -17.64
N ALA A 135 18.23 -4.66 -18.04
CA ALA A 135 18.76 -4.73 -19.40
C ALA A 135 17.70 -5.10 -20.43
N ARG A 136 16.63 -5.79 -20.04
CA ARG A 136 15.58 -6.30 -20.93
C ARG A 136 14.28 -5.48 -20.92
N ALA A 137 14.19 -4.40 -20.15
CA ALA A 137 12.96 -3.60 -20.08
C ALA A 137 13.22 -2.09 -20.05
N ARG A 138 12.32 -1.31 -20.67
CA ARG A 138 12.27 0.15 -20.46
C ARG A 138 11.66 0.51 -19.10
N LEU A 139 10.71 -0.30 -18.64
CA LEU A 139 10.10 -0.22 -17.32
C LEU A 139 9.97 -1.64 -16.75
N VAL A 140 10.44 -1.82 -15.52
CA VAL A 140 10.11 -3.01 -14.74
C VAL A 140 9.16 -2.58 -13.63
N MET A 141 8.03 -3.28 -13.48
CA MET A 141 7.10 -3.08 -12.38
C MET A 141 7.04 -4.35 -11.54
N VAL A 142 7.43 -4.24 -10.28
CA VAL A 142 7.43 -5.36 -9.33
C VAL A 142 6.37 -5.12 -8.27
N LYS A 143 5.35 -5.97 -8.22
CA LYS A 143 4.38 -6.02 -7.11
C LYS A 143 4.98 -6.81 -5.96
N LEU A 144 4.90 -6.26 -4.76
CA LEU A 144 5.43 -6.85 -3.54
C LEU A 144 4.41 -6.76 -2.42
N SER A 145 4.57 -7.63 -1.42
CA SER A 145 3.73 -7.61 -0.24
C SER A 145 3.93 -6.35 0.60
N PRO A 146 2.87 -5.80 1.21
CA PRO A 146 2.97 -4.68 2.13
C PRO A 146 3.73 -5.03 3.42
N MET A 147 4.04 -6.31 3.64
CA MET A 147 4.85 -6.75 4.78
C MET A 147 6.35 -6.47 4.61
N LEU A 148 6.84 -6.26 3.38
CA LEU A 148 8.26 -5.99 3.15
C LEU A 148 8.63 -4.61 3.71
N ASP A 149 9.80 -4.50 4.33
CA ASP A 149 10.35 -3.21 4.71
C ASP A 149 10.83 -2.46 3.47
N ILE A 150 10.34 -1.23 3.27
CA ILE A 150 10.63 -0.46 2.06
C ILE A 150 12.12 -0.10 2.00
N SER A 151 12.72 0.28 3.13
CA SER A 151 14.14 0.69 3.18
C SER A 151 15.06 -0.47 2.83
N HIS A 152 14.83 -1.66 3.40
CA HIS A 152 15.57 -2.87 3.05
C HIS A 152 15.34 -3.28 1.60
N THR A 153 14.13 -3.11 1.08
CA THR A 153 13.81 -3.45 -0.32
C THR A 153 14.54 -2.53 -1.30
N LEU A 154 14.57 -1.22 -1.03
CA LEU A 154 15.32 -0.24 -1.82
C LEU A 154 16.84 -0.45 -1.75
N ALA A 155 17.36 -0.94 -0.63
CA ALA A 155 18.77 -1.31 -0.53
C ALA A 155 19.12 -2.56 -1.36
N ALA A 156 18.17 -3.48 -1.54
CA ALA A 156 18.34 -4.71 -2.32
C ALA A 156 18.10 -4.51 -3.83
N LEU A 157 17.31 -3.51 -4.22
CA LEU A 157 17.00 -3.18 -5.61
C LEU A 157 17.47 -1.74 -5.93
N PRO A 158 18.66 -1.56 -6.51
CA PRO A 158 19.04 -0.25 -7.05
C PRO A 158 18.11 0.17 -8.20
N ASP A 159 18.15 1.46 -8.57
CA ASP A 159 17.40 2.04 -9.70
C ASP A 159 15.87 2.04 -9.57
N VAL A 160 15.34 1.93 -8.34
CA VAL A 160 13.92 2.18 -8.10
C VAL A 160 13.63 3.67 -8.30
N ARG A 161 12.87 3.99 -9.34
CA ARG A 161 12.44 5.35 -9.67
C ARG A 161 11.23 5.78 -8.84
N GLU A 162 10.27 4.87 -8.66
CA GLU A 162 9.08 5.16 -7.88
C GLU A 162 8.71 3.99 -6.95
N VAL A 163 8.34 4.33 -5.72
CA VAL A 163 7.76 3.42 -4.72
C VAL A 163 6.30 3.77 -4.59
N HIS A 164 5.41 2.88 -4.99
CA HIS A 164 3.99 3.01 -4.77
C HIS A 164 3.58 2.18 -3.57
N VAL A 165 2.81 2.78 -2.67
CA VAL A 165 2.15 2.08 -1.57
C VAL A 165 0.66 2.17 -1.83
N VAL A 166 0.02 1.03 -2.02
CA VAL A 166 -1.37 0.96 -2.48
C VAL A 166 -2.24 0.37 -1.38
N SER A 167 -3.18 1.16 -0.92
CA SER A 167 -4.29 0.77 -0.07
C SER A 167 -5.57 0.63 -0.88
N VAL A 168 -6.44 -0.26 -0.45
CA VAL A 168 -7.79 -0.44 -0.99
C VAL A 168 -8.76 -0.45 0.17
N GLU A 169 -9.74 0.45 0.14
CA GLU A 169 -10.76 0.62 1.19
C GLU A 169 -10.12 0.75 2.58
N GLY A 170 -9.04 1.52 2.68
CA GLY A 170 -8.35 1.82 3.94
C GLY A 170 -7.30 0.79 4.39
N GLU A 171 -7.17 -0.36 3.72
CA GLU A 171 -6.16 -1.38 4.07
C GLU A 171 -4.99 -1.36 3.09
N CYS A 172 -3.74 -1.35 3.57
CA CYS A 172 -2.55 -1.46 2.70
C CYS A 172 -2.47 -2.86 2.09
N ARG A 173 -2.57 -2.95 0.76
CA ARG A 173 -2.67 -4.22 0.01
C ARG A 173 -1.37 -4.63 -0.66
N GLU A 174 -0.64 -3.69 -1.25
CA GLU A 174 0.54 -3.98 -2.07
C GLU A 174 1.54 -2.81 -2.08
N LEU A 175 2.80 -3.14 -2.30
CA LEU A 175 3.84 -2.22 -2.74
C LEU A 175 4.05 -2.44 -4.23
N LEU A 176 4.26 -1.38 -5.01
CA LEU A 176 4.72 -1.48 -6.40
C LEU A 176 6.03 -0.71 -6.53
N LEU A 177 7.05 -1.35 -7.06
CA LEU A 177 8.30 -0.70 -7.40
C LEU A 177 8.36 -0.52 -8.91
N ALA A 178 8.54 0.71 -9.35
CA ALA A 178 8.82 1.03 -10.74
C ALA A 178 10.33 1.23 -10.88
N LEU A 179 11.00 0.29 -11.53
CA LEU A 179 12.43 0.39 -11.83
C LEU A 179 12.58 0.92 -13.25
N ALA A 180 13.41 1.94 -13.38
CA ALA A 180 13.79 2.52 -14.66
C ALA A 180 15.17 3.18 -14.50
N PRO A 181 16.00 3.23 -15.56
CA PRO A 181 17.32 3.85 -15.47
C PRO A 181 17.26 5.29 -14.94
N GLY A 182 18.09 5.62 -13.96
CA GLY A 182 18.25 6.98 -13.42
C GLY A 182 18.87 7.00 -12.03
N GLU A 183 19.45 8.15 -11.65
CA GLU A 183 20.18 8.33 -10.37
C GLU A 183 19.40 9.16 -9.34
N ALA A 184 18.16 9.56 -9.64
CA ALA A 184 17.36 10.38 -8.75
C ALA A 184 16.83 9.55 -7.56
N PRO A 185 16.68 10.15 -6.36
CA PRO A 185 15.99 9.52 -5.25
C PRO A 185 14.57 9.08 -5.65
N PRO A 186 14.08 7.94 -5.13
CA PRO A 186 12.75 7.44 -5.49
C PRO A 186 11.65 8.41 -5.11
N VAL A 187 10.65 8.54 -5.98
CA VAL A 187 9.39 9.22 -5.67
C VAL A 187 8.48 8.25 -4.94
N TYR A 188 7.96 8.65 -3.78
CA TYR A 188 6.95 7.89 -3.05
C TYR A 188 5.56 8.30 -3.51
N ARG A 189 4.71 7.32 -3.81
CA ARG A 189 3.31 7.51 -4.22
C ARG A 189 2.38 6.64 -3.37
N CYS A 190 1.66 7.29 -2.48
CA CYS A 190 0.65 6.66 -1.64
C CYS A 190 -0.72 6.79 -2.33
N ALA A 191 -1.41 5.68 -2.53
CA ALA A 191 -2.75 5.65 -3.09
C ALA A 191 -3.67 4.87 -2.17
N ASN A 192 -4.76 5.47 -1.72
CA ASN A 192 -5.85 4.79 -1.04
C ASN A 192 -7.04 4.72 -2.00
N LEU A 193 -7.21 3.58 -2.64
CA LEU A 193 -8.21 3.32 -3.66
C LEU A 193 -9.55 2.91 -3.03
N GLY A 194 -10.62 3.07 -3.79
CA GLY A 194 -11.98 2.79 -3.34
C GLY A 194 -12.96 3.75 -4.02
N ARG A 195 -14.15 3.90 -3.42
CA ARG A 195 -15.19 4.82 -3.94
C ARG A 195 -14.72 6.28 -4.02
N THR A 196 -13.94 6.72 -3.03
CA THR A 196 -13.38 8.07 -2.95
C THR A 196 -11.86 7.97 -2.82
N PRO A 197 -11.13 7.89 -3.93
CA PRO A 197 -9.70 7.64 -3.88
C PRO A 197 -8.94 8.86 -3.32
N GLN A 198 -7.90 8.59 -2.54
CA GLN A 198 -6.98 9.61 -2.02
C GLN A 198 -5.57 9.32 -2.48
N TYR A 199 -4.85 10.37 -2.87
CA TYR A 199 -3.47 10.26 -3.36
C TYR A 199 -2.55 11.22 -2.61
N PHE A 200 -1.33 10.78 -2.34
CA PHE A 200 -0.27 11.60 -1.79
C PHE A 200 1.06 11.21 -2.44
N SER A 201 1.85 12.18 -2.86
CA SER A 201 3.17 11.91 -3.43
C SER A 201 4.21 12.87 -2.89
N THR A 202 5.42 12.35 -2.72
CA THR A 202 6.56 13.14 -2.27
C THR A 202 7.87 12.56 -2.80
N SER A 203 8.90 13.39 -2.83
CA SER A 203 10.27 13.01 -3.15
C SER A 203 11.22 13.74 -2.20
N GLY A 204 12.41 13.16 -1.99
CA GLY A 204 13.44 13.77 -1.16
C GLY A 204 13.17 13.66 0.35
N ARG A 205 14.07 14.25 1.14
CA ARG A 205 13.98 14.29 2.61
C ARG A 205 13.30 15.59 3.04
N HIS A 206 12.44 15.51 4.04
CA HIS A 206 11.80 16.69 4.63
C HIS A 206 12.34 16.94 6.04
N ALA A 207 12.07 18.13 6.58
CA ALA A 207 12.39 18.44 7.96
C ALA A 207 11.62 17.50 8.91
N ARG A 208 12.21 17.20 10.06
CA ARG A 208 11.53 16.37 11.06
C ARG A 208 10.19 17.02 11.46
N PRO A 209 9.10 16.25 11.53
CA PRO A 209 7.80 16.76 11.97
C PRO A 209 7.90 17.48 13.31
N ARG A 210 7.24 18.64 13.42
CA ARG A 210 6.97 19.26 14.72
C ARG A 210 5.98 18.40 15.50
N VAL A 211 6.09 18.48 16.82
CA VAL A 211 5.20 17.80 17.75
C VAL A 211 4.42 18.86 18.51
N ALA A 212 3.10 18.83 18.40
CA ALA A 212 2.23 19.76 19.12
C ALA A 212 2.18 19.39 20.61
N PRO A 213 2.23 20.37 21.53
CA PRO A 213 2.22 20.09 22.98
C PRO A 213 0.88 19.52 23.46
N ARG A 214 -0.21 19.79 22.72
CA ARG A 214 -1.57 19.30 23.01
C ARG A 214 -2.36 19.14 21.72
N PRO A 215 -3.44 18.32 21.71
CA PRO A 215 -4.37 18.31 20.58
C PRO A 215 -4.98 19.70 20.35
N ALA A 216 -4.94 20.15 19.10
CA ALA A 216 -5.57 21.37 18.61
C ALA A 216 -7.04 21.11 18.25
N ARG A 217 -7.69 22.07 17.57
CA ARG A 217 -9.11 21.98 17.20
C ARG A 217 -9.47 20.80 16.28
N PHE A 218 -8.54 20.37 15.43
CA PHE A 218 -8.74 19.26 14.50
C PHE A 218 -7.72 18.15 14.70
N LEU A 219 -8.16 16.91 14.52
CA LEU A 219 -7.34 15.71 14.61
C LEU A 219 -7.40 14.96 13.29
N TYR A 220 -6.27 14.40 12.88
CA TYR A 220 -6.14 13.66 11.63
C TYR A 220 -5.44 12.33 11.84
N GLU A 221 -5.91 11.34 11.09
CA GLU A 221 -5.24 10.06 10.96
C GLU A 221 -5.01 9.78 9.47
N PRO A 222 -3.76 9.73 9.00
CA PRO A 222 -3.46 9.49 7.60
C PRO A 222 -3.87 8.07 7.20
N ASN A 223 -4.16 7.88 5.91
CA ASN A 223 -4.50 6.56 5.40
C ASN A 223 -3.33 5.56 5.52
N ALA A 224 -3.65 4.27 5.43
CA ALA A 224 -2.68 3.19 5.64
C ALA A 224 -1.50 3.23 4.66
N SER A 225 -1.69 3.69 3.43
CA SER A 225 -0.60 3.78 2.45
C SER A 225 0.46 4.81 2.86
N ILE A 226 0.06 5.94 3.44
CA ILE A 226 0.98 6.95 3.95
C ILE A 226 1.70 6.47 5.20
N LEU A 227 0.99 5.76 6.09
CA LEU A 227 1.60 5.15 7.27
C LEU A 227 2.69 4.15 6.87
N LYS A 228 2.39 3.27 5.92
CA LYS A 228 3.32 2.27 5.42
C LYS A 228 4.50 2.88 4.67
N ALA A 229 4.28 3.94 3.90
CA ALA A 229 5.35 4.64 3.18
C ALA A 229 6.36 5.35 4.10
N GLY A 230 5.97 5.69 5.34
CA GLY A 230 6.88 6.37 6.28
C GLY A 230 7.18 7.82 5.92
N VAL A 231 6.32 8.47 5.14
CA VAL A 231 6.51 9.83 4.57
C VAL A 231 5.76 10.92 5.36
N GLN A 232 5.62 10.73 6.67
CA GLN A 232 4.84 11.64 7.51
C GLN A 232 5.49 13.02 7.71
N ASP A 233 6.80 13.13 7.49
CA ASP A 233 7.55 14.38 7.40
C ASP A 233 7.05 15.26 6.25
N ALA A 234 6.96 14.70 5.05
CA ALA A 234 6.39 15.37 3.89
C ALA A 234 4.91 15.73 4.10
N LEU A 235 4.15 14.85 4.77
CA LEU A 235 2.75 15.09 5.10
C LEU A 235 2.59 16.33 5.99
N CYS A 236 3.37 16.41 7.07
CA CYS A 236 3.38 17.57 7.96
C CYS A 236 3.74 18.86 7.21
N ALA A 237 4.81 18.83 6.40
CA ALA A 237 5.27 19.99 5.64
C ALA A 237 4.20 20.49 4.66
N ARG A 238 3.53 19.58 3.94
CA ARG A 238 2.53 19.93 2.92
C ARG A 238 1.25 20.50 3.50
N PHE A 239 0.77 19.94 4.61
CA PHE A 239 -0.55 20.25 5.16
C PHE A 239 -0.50 21.17 6.39
N GLY A 240 0.69 21.57 6.84
CA GLY A 240 0.85 22.42 8.02
C GLY A 240 0.32 21.79 9.31
N VAL A 241 0.32 20.45 9.37
CA VAL A 241 -0.14 19.68 10.54
C VAL A 241 1.04 19.23 11.39
N GLU A 242 0.80 19.11 12.69
CA GLU A 242 1.82 18.68 13.65
C GLU A 242 1.47 17.30 14.22
N LYS A 243 2.48 16.50 14.58
CA LYS A 243 2.23 15.20 15.23
C LYS A 243 1.84 15.41 16.69
N LEU A 244 1.01 14.55 17.25
CA LEU A 244 0.79 14.53 18.71
C LEU A 244 1.98 13.93 19.47
N HIS A 245 2.67 12.99 18.84
CA HIS A 245 3.87 12.33 19.36
C HIS A 245 4.59 11.63 18.20
N PRO A 246 5.92 11.42 18.25
CA PRO A 246 6.66 10.72 17.20
C PRO A 246 6.07 9.35 16.79
N PHE A 247 5.51 8.60 17.75
CA PHE A 247 4.98 7.24 17.51
C PHE A 247 3.44 7.14 17.50
N SER A 248 2.71 8.21 17.83
CA SER A 248 1.23 8.14 17.87
C SER A 248 0.60 8.13 16.48
N HIS A 249 1.31 8.58 15.44
CA HIS A 249 0.78 8.67 14.07
C HIS A 249 -0.58 9.40 13.96
N LEU A 250 -0.87 10.27 14.91
CA LEU A 250 -1.99 11.20 14.92
C LEU A 250 -1.44 12.62 14.74
N PHE A 251 -2.18 13.42 13.98
CA PHE A 251 -1.78 14.76 13.61
C PHE A 251 -2.85 15.77 14.00
N THR A 252 -2.49 17.03 14.16
CA THR A 252 -3.40 18.05 14.64
C THR A 252 -3.11 19.41 14.02
N SER A 253 -4.13 20.27 13.94
CA SER A 253 -4.02 21.67 13.52
C SER A 253 -5.19 22.49 14.07
N GLU A 254 -5.01 23.81 14.16
CA GLU A 254 -6.07 24.74 14.56
C GLU A 254 -7.09 25.01 13.44
N VAL A 255 -6.61 25.02 12.18
CA VAL A 255 -7.43 25.23 10.97
C VAL A 255 -7.65 23.89 10.28
N LEU A 256 -8.88 23.63 9.84
CA LEU A 256 -9.23 22.38 9.14
C LEU A 256 -8.45 22.26 7.83
N CYS A 257 -7.74 21.16 7.66
CA CYS A 257 -7.16 20.75 6.40
C CYS A 257 -8.16 19.91 5.60
N GLY A 258 -8.89 20.56 4.70
CA GLY A 258 -9.92 19.93 3.86
C GLY A 258 -9.38 18.75 3.05
N ASP A 259 -8.21 18.87 2.44
CA ASP A 259 -7.70 17.84 1.52
C ASP A 259 -6.72 16.86 2.18
N PHE A 260 -6.79 16.71 3.50
CA PHE A 260 -5.92 15.78 4.22
C PHE A 260 -6.16 14.32 3.78
N PRO A 261 -5.12 13.58 3.36
CA PRO A 261 -5.25 12.22 2.81
C PRO A 261 -5.41 11.18 3.93
N GLY A 262 -6.59 11.14 4.52
CA GLY A 262 -6.96 10.22 5.58
C GLY A 262 -8.28 10.59 6.20
N ARG A 263 -8.44 10.27 7.48
CA ARG A 263 -9.62 10.61 8.28
C ARG A 263 -9.37 11.94 9.00
N ARG A 264 -10.41 12.79 9.04
CA ARG A 264 -10.40 14.13 9.64
C ARG A 264 -11.47 14.18 10.72
N PHE A 265 -11.14 14.80 11.84
CA PHE A 265 -12.03 14.88 12.99
C PHE A 265 -11.95 16.26 13.65
N ARG A 266 -13.06 16.71 14.23
CA ARG A 266 -13.12 17.86 15.12
C ARG A 266 -12.94 17.36 16.55
N VAL A 267 -12.00 17.94 17.28
CA VAL A 267 -11.79 17.63 18.70
C VAL A 267 -12.88 18.29 19.52
N GLU A 268 -13.58 17.48 20.32
CA GLU A 268 -14.64 17.94 21.24
C GLU A 268 -14.14 18.04 22.68
N GLY A 269 -13.11 17.25 23.01
CA GLY A 269 -12.48 17.30 24.33
C GLY A 269 -11.30 16.35 24.45
N VAL A 270 -10.48 16.59 25.48
CA VAL A 270 -9.31 15.78 25.82
C VAL A 270 -9.38 15.49 27.32
N SER A 271 -9.17 14.24 27.72
CA SER A 271 -9.11 13.84 29.13
C SER A 271 -7.82 13.10 29.42
N ALA A 272 -7.25 13.33 30.60
CA ALA A 272 -6.27 12.42 31.18
C ALA A 272 -6.90 11.04 31.43
N CYS A 273 -6.09 10.00 31.51
CA CYS A 273 -6.55 8.62 31.69
C CYS A 273 -6.74 8.19 33.16
N GLY A 274 -6.89 9.14 34.08
CA GLY A 274 -7.24 8.85 35.47
C GLY A 274 -8.68 8.34 35.63
N LYS A 275 -8.93 7.50 36.63
CA LYS A 275 -10.24 6.83 36.81
C LYS A 275 -11.40 7.83 37.00
N ARG A 276 -11.17 8.93 37.73
CA ARG A 276 -12.22 9.93 38.05
C ARG A 276 -12.54 10.80 36.83
N GLU A 277 -11.49 11.23 36.14
CA GLU A 277 -11.53 12.03 34.92
C GLU A 277 -12.25 11.26 33.82
N LEU A 278 -11.85 10.02 33.55
CA LEU A 278 -12.49 9.18 32.54
C LEU A 278 -13.95 8.87 32.83
N LYS A 279 -14.32 8.62 34.11
CA LYS A 279 -15.73 8.41 34.48
C LYS A 279 -16.58 9.63 34.14
N THR A 280 -16.04 10.83 34.32
CA THR A 280 -16.73 12.08 34.00
C THR A 280 -16.78 12.30 32.49
N PHE A 281 -15.65 12.12 31.81
CA PHE A 281 -15.49 12.34 30.37
C PHE A 281 -16.29 11.39 29.48
N LEU A 282 -16.54 10.16 29.97
CA LEU A 282 -17.31 9.13 29.27
C LEU A 282 -18.74 8.97 29.80
N ARG A 283 -19.22 9.86 30.68
CA ARG A 283 -20.50 9.70 31.37
C ARG A 283 -21.69 9.57 30.40
N ASP A 284 -21.66 10.34 29.32
CA ASP A 284 -22.65 10.39 28.24
C ASP A 284 -22.33 9.46 27.05
N VAL A 285 -21.19 8.74 27.09
CA VAL A 285 -20.76 7.89 25.98
C VAL A 285 -21.08 6.43 26.32
N ARG A 286 -21.94 5.79 25.51
CA ARG A 286 -22.28 4.36 25.60
C ARG A 286 -21.81 3.57 24.38
N GLN A 287 -21.65 4.25 23.25
CA GLN A 287 -21.25 3.69 21.97
C GLN A 287 -20.24 4.64 21.33
N ALA A 288 -19.11 4.11 20.86
CA ALA A 288 -18.09 4.90 20.16
C ALA A 288 -17.18 4.03 19.28
N ASN A 289 -16.64 4.66 18.23
CA ASN A 289 -15.49 4.13 17.50
C ASN A 289 -14.23 4.40 18.35
N LEU A 290 -13.49 3.35 18.72
CA LEU A 290 -12.29 3.47 19.54
C LEU A 290 -11.04 3.08 18.74
N ALA A 291 -10.07 3.99 18.68
CA ALA A 291 -8.75 3.73 18.14
C ALA A 291 -7.68 3.86 19.23
N VAL A 292 -6.71 2.95 19.21
CA VAL A 292 -5.52 2.97 20.07
C VAL A 292 -4.31 3.33 19.23
N ARG A 293 -3.56 4.35 19.66
CA ARG A 293 -2.40 4.89 18.95
C ARG A 293 -1.30 5.24 19.94
N ASN A 294 -0.28 4.38 20.04
CA ASN A 294 0.81 4.53 21.00
C ASN A 294 0.27 4.68 22.44
N PHE A 295 -0.40 3.64 22.94
CA PHE A 295 -1.01 3.60 24.26
C PHE A 295 -0.89 2.17 24.83
N PRO A 296 -0.64 1.98 26.13
CA PRO A 296 -0.34 0.66 26.72
C PRO A 296 -1.62 -0.17 26.99
N SER A 297 -2.47 -0.34 26.00
CA SER A 297 -3.66 -1.19 26.09
C SER A 297 -4.16 -1.59 24.70
N THR A 298 -5.11 -2.51 24.64
CA THR A 298 -5.77 -2.91 23.37
C THR A 298 -7.16 -2.30 23.29
N VAL A 299 -7.69 -2.16 22.07
CA VAL A 299 -9.06 -1.69 21.85
C VAL A 299 -10.07 -2.56 22.63
N ALA A 300 -9.90 -3.89 22.60
CA ALA A 300 -10.77 -4.83 23.29
C ALA A 300 -10.75 -4.64 24.82
N ALA A 301 -9.56 -4.48 25.42
CA ALA A 301 -9.41 -4.26 26.86
C ALA A 301 -10.07 -2.94 27.29
N LEU A 302 -9.82 -1.85 26.56
CA LEU A 302 -10.39 -0.54 26.86
C LEU A 302 -11.92 -0.51 26.67
N ARG A 303 -12.46 -1.16 25.63
CA ARG A 303 -13.91 -1.28 25.45
C ARG A 303 -14.57 -1.99 26.62
N LYS A 304 -13.99 -3.11 27.08
CA LYS A 304 -14.48 -3.84 28.25
C LYS A 304 -14.40 -2.97 29.51
N GLN A 305 -13.27 -2.29 29.71
CA GLN A 305 -13.04 -1.45 30.88
C GLN A 305 -14.00 -0.25 30.94
N TRP A 306 -14.28 0.39 29.80
CA TRP A 306 -15.11 1.58 29.71
C TRP A 306 -16.56 1.30 29.33
N ARG A 307 -16.91 0.01 29.14
CA ARG A 307 -18.26 -0.46 28.79
C ARG A 307 -18.82 0.22 27.54
N LEU A 308 -17.99 0.29 26.49
CA LEU A 308 -18.32 0.93 25.22
C LEU A 308 -18.77 -0.09 24.17
N ALA A 309 -19.94 0.14 23.58
CA ALA A 309 -20.37 -0.54 22.36
C ALA A 309 -19.64 0.03 21.13
N GLU A 310 -19.57 -0.77 20.05
CA GLU A 310 -18.95 -0.37 18.78
C GLU A 310 -19.86 0.54 17.95
N GLY A 311 -19.26 1.53 17.27
CA GLY A 311 -19.92 2.35 16.25
C GLY A 311 -20.40 3.70 16.76
N GLY A 312 -21.40 4.27 16.09
CA GLY A 312 -21.91 5.62 16.35
C GLY A 312 -21.06 6.73 15.74
N ASP A 313 -21.37 7.97 16.11
CA ASP A 313 -20.73 9.18 15.54
C ASP A 313 -19.57 9.72 16.38
N ILE A 314 -19.39 9.18 17.59
CA ILE A 314 -18.30 9.54 18.49
C ILE A 314 -17.06 8.72 18.15
N TYR A 315 -15.93 9.40 18.02
CA TYR A 315 -14.62 8.81 17.86
C TYR A 315 -13.75 9.10 19.07
N LEU A 316 -13.19 8.04 19.66
CA LEU A 316 -12.27 8.11 20.78
C LEU A 316 -10.90 7.65 20.33
N PHE A 317 -9.87 8.45 20.63
CA PHE A 317 -8.47 8.11 20.38
C PHE A 317 -7.75 8.02 21.72
N ALA A 318 -7.39 6.82 22.13
CA ALA A 318 -6.48 6.59 23.25
C ALA A 318 -5.04 6.70 22.74
N THR A 319 -4.30 7.70 23.21
CA THR A 319 -2.99 8.03 22.67
C THR A 319 -2.02 8.60 23.70
N THR A 320 -0.78 8.80 23.29
CA THR A 320 0.26 9.48 24.07
C THR A 320 0.56 10.84 23.46
N LEU A 321 0.70 11.86 24.31
CA LEU A 321 1.01 13.24 23.95
C LEU A 321 2.53 13.50 23.96
N ALA A 322 2.92 14.72 23.58
CA ALA A 322 4.33 15.12 23.44
C ALA A 322 5.16 14.97 24.72
N ASP A 323 4.55 15.18 25.88
CA ASP A 323 5.16 15.06 27.21
C ASP A 323 5.22 13.61 27.73
N GLY A 324 4.76 12.63 26.93
CA GLY A 324 4.70 11.22 27.31
C GLY A 324 3.44 10.85 28.11
N SER A 325 2.57 11.81 28.43
CA SER A 325 1.32 11.52 29.14
C SER A 325 0.30 10.80 28.24
N HIS A 326 -0.52 9.96 28.86
CA HIS A 326 -1.60 9.25 28.21
C HIS A 326 -2.91 10.05 28.25
N ALA A 327 -3.56 10.15 27.10
CA ALA A 327 -4.78 10.92 26.92
C ALA A 327 -5.85 10.15 26.14
N LEU A 328 -7.10 10.50 26.39
CA LEU A 328 -8.26 10.12 25.60
C LEU A 328 -8.82 11.35 24.90
N VAL A 329 -8.80 11.37 23.57
CA VAL A 329 -9.31 12.47 22.75
C VAL A 329 -10.69 12.07 22.20
N ARG A 330 -11.72 12.86 22.51
CA ARG A 330 -13.08 12.71 21.96
C ARG A 330 -13.24 13.60 20.74
N CYS A 331 -13.74 13.03 19.65
CA CYS A 331 -13.93 13.72 18.40
C CYS A 331 -15.24 13.35 17.70
N SER A 332 -15.67 14.20 16.78
CA SER A 332 -16.66 13.91 15.73
C SER A 332 -16.03 14.01 14.34
N ARG A 333 -16.55 13.26 13.36
CA ARG A 333 -16.02 13.23 11.99
C ARG A 333 -16.36 14.52 11.23
N VAL A 334 -15.47 14.98 10.33
CA VAL A 334 -15.63 16.19 9.49
C VAL A 334 -15.44 15.91 8.01
#